data_AF-A0A6A5K630-F1
#
_entry.id   AF-A0A6A5K630-F1
#
_cell.length_a   1.000
_cell.length_b   1.000
_cell.length_c   1.000
_cell.angle_alpha   90.00
_cell.angle_beta   90.00
_cell.angle_gamma   90.00
#
_symmetry.space_group_name_H-M   'P 1'
#
loop_
_entity.id
_entity.type
_entity.pdbx_description
1 polymer ?
#
loop_
_entity_poly.entity_id
_entity_poly.type
_entity_poly.pdbx_seq_one_letter_code
_entity_poly.pdbx_strand_id
1 'polypeptide(L)'
;MPAMAHFLSRVVRHAHDYEWQLVLEFALHRHEQAAALQILDPDEWEKVPDEWNAHYFNPTTLRMLSNKRPKTNQGGRATSPSSPRISPNDNSVSCDAYNLARGCAWERCKRRHACKKCDSNTHGATNCNKK
;
A
#
# COMPACT_ATOMS: atom_id res chain seq x y z
N MET A 1 -36.83 8.33 -6.62
CA MET A 1 -35.71 7.84 -7.46
C MET A 1 -35.39 6.44 -6.96
N PRO A 2 -35.32 5.40 -7.81
CA PRO A 2 -35.11 4.04 -7.33
C PRO A 2 -33.76 3.93 -6.60
N ALA A 3 -33.71 3.16 -5.51
CA ALA A 3 -32.51 2.94 -4.67
C ALA A 3 -31.25 2.60 -5.50
N MET A 4 -31.49 1.83 -6.55
CA MET A 4 -30.48 1.40 -7.51
C MET A 4 -29.83 2.59 -8.25
N ALA A 5 -30.56 3.67 -8.51
CA ALA A 5 -30.01 4.89 -9.10
C ALA A 5 -29.14 5.67 -8.10
N HIS A 6 -29.49 5.68 -6.82
CA HIS A 6 -28.66 6.28 -5.77
C HIS A 6 -27.36 5.48 -5.58
N PHE A 7 -27.45 4.16 -5.58
CA PHE A 7 -26.30 3.27 -5.55
C PHE A 7 -25.37 3.50 -6.74
N LEU A 8 -25.90 3.52 -7.97
CA LEU A 8 -25.10 3.78 -9.17
C LEU A 8 -24.46 5.18 -9.11
N SER A 9 -25.17 6.18 -8.59
CA SER A 9 -24.60 7.51 -8.37
C SER A 9 -23.41 7.47 -7.40
N ARG A 10 -23.49 6.65 -6.34
CA ARG A 10 -22.38 6.43 -5.40
C ARG A 10 -21.20 5.71 -6.06
N VAL A 11 -21.46 4.68 -6.86
CA VAL A 11 -20.42 3.96 -7.63
C VAL A 11 -19.70 4.92 -8.59
N VAL A 12 -20.44 5.77 -9.31
CA VAL A 12 -19.87 6.78 -10.21
C VAL A 12 -18.98 7.78 -9.47
N ARG A 13 -19.40 8.23 -8.27
CA ARG A 13 -18.56 9.09 -7.42
C ARG A 13 -17.27 8.39 -7.02
N HIS A 14 -17.35 7.14 -6.54
CA HIS A 14 -16.16 6.38 -6.16
C HIS A 14 -15.24 6.09 -7.36
N ALA A 15 -15.76 5.92 -8.57
CA ALA A 15 -14.95 5.73 -9.79
C ALA A 15 -14.08 6.95 -10.15
N HIS A 16 -14.42 8.13 -9.64
CA HIS A 16 -13.60 9.32 -9.79
C HIS A 16 -12.37 9.27 -8.88
N ASP A 17 -12.56 8.83 -7.63
CA ASP A 17 -11.56 8.97 -6.57
C ASP A 17 -10.72 7.71 -6.34
N TYR A 18 -11.26 6.53 -6.66
CA TYR A 18 -10.68 5.21 -6.36
C TYR A 18 -10.42 4.38 -7.63
N GLU A 19 -9.59 3.35 -7.50
CA GLU A 19 -9.29 2.42 -8.59
C GLU A 19 -10.55 1.76 -9.16
N TRP A 20 -10.75 1.91 -10.47
CA TRP A 20 -11.95 1.41 -11.16
C TRP A 20 -12.22 -0.07 -10.91
N GLN A 21 -11.16 -0.90 -10.87
CA GLN A 21 -11.28 -2.34 -10.63
C GLN A 21 -11.96 -2.63 -9.28
N LEU A 22 -11.55 -1.94 -8.21
CA LEU A 22 -12.11 -2.12 -6.87
C LEU A 22 -13.52 -1.55 -6.76
N VAL A 23 -13.78 -0.43 -7.44
CA VAL A 23 -15.12 0.17 -7.53
C VAL A 23 -16.10 -0.78 -8.23
N LEU A 24 -15.65 -1.47 -9.29
CA LEU A 24 -16.45 -2.45 -10.01
C LEU A 24 -16.68 -3.72 -9.18
N GLU A 25 -15.64 -4.25 -8.53
CA GLU A 25 -15.75 -5.41 -7.64
C GLU A 25 -16.71 -5.14 -6.49
N PHE A 26 -16.63 -3.97 -5.87
CA PHE A 26 -17.60 -3.51 -4.87
C PHE A 26 -19.02 -3.47 -5.43
N ALA A 27 -19.20 -2.92 -6.64
CA ALA A 27 -20.51 -2.78 -7.26
C ALA A 27 -21.18 -4.14 -7.51
N LEU A 28 -20.40 -5.11 -8.01
CA LEU A 28 -20.86 -6.48 -8.26
C LEU A 28 -21.16 -7.22 -6.96
N HIS A 29 -20.27 -7.15 -5.97
CA HIS A 29 -20.46 -7.82 -4.68
C HIS A 29 -21.73 -7.31 -3.97
N ARG A 30 -22.00 -6.00 -4.01
CA ARG A 30 -23.24 -5.46 -3.43
C ARG A 30 -24.49 -5.95 -4.16
N HIS A 31 -24.44 -6.04 -5.50
CA HIS A 31 -25.56 -6.56 -6.29
C HIS A 31 -25.84 -8.03 -5.98
N GLU A 32 -24.80 -8.85 -5.88
CA GLU A 32 -24.92 -10.27 -5.53
C GLU A 32 -25.55 -10.46 -4.15
N GLN A 33 -25.05 -9.72 -3.14
CA GLN A 33 -25.59 -9.77 -1.79
C GLN A 33 -27.06 -9.36 -1.73
N ALA A 34 -27.40 -8.27 -2.42
CA ALA A 34 -28.76 -7.76 -2.39
C ALA A 34 -29.75 -8.67 -3.13
N ALA A 35 -29.31 -9.34 -4.20
CA ALA A 35 -30.08 -10.39 -4.87
C ALA A 35 -30.27 -11.61 -3.96
N ALA A 36 -29.21 -12.06 -3.28
CA ALA A 36 -29.26 -13.21 -2.36
C ALA A 36 -30.18 -12.96 -1.16
N LEU A 37 -30.21 -11.74 -0.63
CA LEU A 37 -31.03 -11.34 0.51
C LEU A 37 -32.42 -10.80 0.11
N GLN A 38 -32.74 -10.75 -1.20
CA GLN A 38 -33.97 -10.16 -1.74
C GLN A 38 -34.26 -8.77 -1.17
N ILE A 39 -33.23 -7.93 -1.07
CA ILE A 39 -33.37 -6.56 -0.56
C ILE A 39 -34.16 -5.74 -1.57
N LEU A 40 -35.43 -5.50 -1.26
CA LEU A 40 -36.34 -4.64 -2.02
C LEU A 40 -36.43 -3.24 -1.43
N ASP A 41 -35.99 -3.08 -0.18
CA ASP A 41 -36.03 -1.82 0.55
C ASP A 41 -34.91 -0.88 0.05
N PRO A 42 -35.25 0.37 -0.35
CA PRO A 42 -34.28 1.34 -0.82
C PRO A 42 -33.21 1.76 0.19
N ASP A 43 -33.59 1.90 1.45
CA ASP A 43 -32.72 2.40 2.51
C ASP A 43 -31.72 1.31 2.93
N GLU A 44 -32.15 0.05 2.92
CA GLU A 44 -31.25 -1.09 3.08
C GLU A 44 -30.24 -1.20 1.93
N TRP A 45 -30.61 -0.82 0.71
CA TRP A 45 -29.70 -0.87 -0.44
C TRP A 45 -28.46 0.03 -0.25
N GLU A 46 -28.64 1.19 0.40
CA GLU A 46 -27.57 2.15 0.70
C GLU A 46 -26.69 1.77 1.91
N LYS A 47 -27.19 0.91 2.81
CA LYS A 47 -26.45 0.41 3.97
C LYS A 47 -25.34 -0.55 3.53
N VAL A 48 -24.15 0.01 3.42
CA VAL A 48 -22.92 -0.72 3.12
C VAL A 48 -22.15 -0.89 4.44
N PRO A 49 -21.79 -2.12 4.83
CA PRO A 49 -20.97 -2.36 6.01
C PRO A 49 -19.65 -1.56 5.98
N ASP A 50 -19.22 -1.03 7.13
CA ASP A 50 -17.99 -0.23 7.22
C ASP A 50 -16.74 -1.03 6.84
N GLU A 51 -16.74 -2.32 7.12
CA GLU A 51 -15.71 -3.27 6.70
C GLU A 51 -15.51 -3.30 5.17
N TRP A 52 -16.58 -3.12 4.39
CA TRP A 52 -16.49 -3.07 2.93
C TRP A 52 -15.91 -1.74 2.47
N ASN A 53 -16.27 -0.63 3.12
CA ASN A 53 -15.64 0.66 2.84
C ASN A 53 -14.13 0.61 3.15
N ALA A 54 -13.74 -0.04 4.25
CA ALA A 54 -12.33 -0.23 4.59
C ALA A 54 -11.60 -1.16 3.60
N HIS A 55 -12.28 -2.17 3.06
CA HIS A 55 -11.70 -3.08 2.08
C HIS A 55 -11.51 -2.42 0.71
N TYR A 56 -12.59 -1.86 0.14
CA TYR A 56 -12.61 -1.36 -1.24
C TYR A 56 -12.19 0.11 -1.39
N PHE A 57 -12.36 0.93 -0.34
CA PHE A 57 -12.20 2.40 -0.41
C PHE A 57 -11.22 2.95 0.64
N ASN A 58 -10.10 2.26 0.87
CA ASN A 58 -9.06 2.74 1.76
C ASN A 58 -8.11 3.74 1.08
N PRO A 59 -7.32 4.52 1.84
CA PRO A 59 -6.42 5.53 1.27
C PRO A 59 -5.42 5.00 0.24
N THR A 60 -5.04 3.72 0.28
CA THR A 60 -4.09 3.13 -0.68
C THR A 60 -4.71 2.82 -2.04
N THR A 61 -6.03 2.79 -2.12
CA THR A 61 -6.82 2.48 -3.34
C THR A 61 -7.24 3.73 -4.10
N LEU A 62 -6.80 4.92 -3.66
CA LEU A 62 -7.08 6.18 -4.35
C LEU A 62 -6.42 6.19 -5.73
N ARG A 63 -7.20 6.56 -6.75
CA ARG A 63 -6.79 6.61 -8.15
C ARG A 63 -5.62 7.56 -8.39
N MET A 64 -5.52 8.64 -7.62
CA MET A 64 -4.39 9.57 -7.67
C MET A 64 -3.05 8.91 -7.29
N LEU A 65 -3.08 7.84 -6.48
CA LEU A 65 -1.90 7.05 -6.14
C LEU A 65 -1.56 6.02 -7.24
N SER A 66 -2.55 5.47 -7.93
CA SER A 66 -2.37 4.51 -9.02
C SER A 66 -1.91 5.14 -10.34
N ASN A 67 -2.24 6.41 -10.58
CA ASN A 67 -1.70 7.19 -11.70
C ASN A 67 -0.17 7.40 -11.63
N LYS A 68 0.49 6.98 -10.54
CA LYS A 68 1.92 6.69 -10.54
C LYS A 68 2.20 5.33 -11.17
N ARG A 69 1.80 5.13 -12.44
CA ARG A 69 2.36 4.03 -13.23
C ARG A 69 3.83 4.33 -13.52
N PRO A 70 4.74 3.36 -13.33
CA PRO A 70 6.17 3.56 -13.52
C PRO A 70 6.46 3.71 -15.02
N LYS A 71 7.20 4.77 -15.38
CA LYS A 71 7.83 4.86 -16.70
C LYS A 71 8.85 3.72 -16.83
N THR A 72 8.54 2.72 -17.63
CA THR A 72 9.50 1.72 -18.10
C THR A 72 10.42 2.33 -19.16
N ASN A 73 11.68 2.51 -18.76
CA ASN A 73 12.94 2.58 -19.53
C ASN A 73 12.93 2.93 -21.02
N GLN A 74 13.63 4.01 -21.36
CA GLN A 74 14.81 3.93 -22.23
C GLN A 74 15.75 5.13 -22.02
N GLY A 75 17.02 4.81 -21.68
CA GLY A 75 18.18 5.68 -21.83
C GLY A 75 18.56 6.59 -20.66
N GLY A 76 19.28 6.07 -19.65
CA GLY A 76 19.95 6.94 -18.68
C GLY A 76 20.40 6.30 -17.36
N ARG A 77 21.31 5.33 -17.42
CA ARG A 77 22.34 4.99 -16.42
C ARG A 77 22.04 5.34 -14.94
N ALA A 78 21.55 4.36 -14.17
CA ALA A 78 22.07 3.98 -12.84
C ALA A 78 21.31 2.78 -12.25
N THR A 79 22.04 1.68 -12.05
CA THR A 79 21.93 0.60 -11.04
C THR A 79 20.65 0.46 -10.17
N SER A 80 20.12 -0.77 -10.16
CA SER A 80 19.00 -1.45 -9.46
C SER A 80 18.87 -1.25 -7.91
N PRO A 81 17.95 -1.91 -7.14
CA PRO A 81 16.91 -2.92 -7.49
C PRO A 81 15.53 -2.84 -6.78
N SER A 82 14.70 -3.80 -7.21
CA SER A 82 13.32 -4.20 -6.91
C SER A 82 12.96 -4.63 -5.47
N SER A 83 11.66 -4.49 -5.15
CA SER A 83 10.84 -5.12 -4.09
C SER A 83 11.24 -4.92 -2.62
N PRO A 84 10.27 -4.66 -1.69
CA PRO A 84 10.51 -4.90 -0.28
C PRO A 84 10.51 -6.42 -0.04
N ARG A 85 11.66 -7.07 -0.24
CA ARG A 85 11.93 -8.31 0.49
C ARG A 85 11.77 -7.94 1.96
N ILE A 86 10.87 -8.62 2.67
CA ILE A 86 10.87 -8.60 4.14
C ILE A 86 12.21 -9.23 4.53
N SER A 87 13.23 -8.39 4.69
CA SER A 87 14.55 -8.83 5.12
C SER A 87 14.41 -9.43 6.52
N PRO A 88 14.82 -10.69 6.73
CA PRO A 88 14.80 -11.32 8.03
C PRO A 88 15.34 -10.38 9.12
N ASN A 89 14.67 -10.34 10.26
CA ASN A 89 15.14 -9.61 11.43
C ASN A 89 16.06 -10.54 12.25
N ASP A 90 17.21 -10.88 11.68
CA ASP A 90 18.24 -11.70 12.31
C ASP A 90 19.64 -11.21 11.88
N ASN A 91 20.68 -11.72 12.55
CA ASN A 91 22.05 -11.25 12.37
C ASN A 91 22.69 -11.67 11.03
N SER A 92 22.01 -12.50 10.23
CA SER A 92 22.49 -12.88 8.90
C SER A 92 22.38 -11.72 7.90
N VAL A 93 21.56 -10.71 8.22
CA VAL A 93 21.32 -9.54 7.37
C VAL A 93 21.88 -8.28 8.03
N SER A 94 22.54 -7.44 7.25
CA SER A 94 23.02 -6.14 7.74
C SER A 94 21.86 -5.16 7.89
N CYS A 95 21.86 -4.40 8.97
CA CYS A 95 20.83 -3.39 9.20
C CYS A 95 21.08 -2.16 8.33
N ASP A 96 20.21 -1.94 7.35
CA ASP A 96 20.30 -0.75 6.50
C ASP A 96 20.03 0.53 7.29
N ALA A 97 19.06 0.50 8.22
CA ALA A 97 18.75 1.65 9.07
C ALA A 97 19.94 2.07 9.95
N TYR A 98 20.72 1.11 10.46
CA TYR A 98 21.95 1.41 11.22
C TYR A 98 22.98 2.18 10.38
N ASN A 99 22.99 1.96 9.07
CA ASN A 99 23.91 2.60 8.13
C ASN A 99 23.36 3.93 7.57
N LEU A 100 22.17 4.37 7.96
CA LEU A 100 21.61 5.68 7.63
C LEU A 100 21.99 6.73 8.69
N ALA A 101 21.87 8.02 8.33
CA ALA A 101 22.24 9.14 9.20
C ALA A 101 21.48 9.17 10.54
N ARG A 102 20.24 8.66 10.55
CA ARG A 102 19.41 8.58 11.76
C ARG A 102 19.72 7.37 12.65
N GLY A 103 20.52 6.42 12.16
CA GLY A 103 20.76 5.15 12.86
C GLY A 103 19.54 4.23 12.94
N CYS A 104 19.72 3.04 13.51
CA CYS A 104 18.63 2.10 13.74
C CYS A 104 17.93 2.40 15.06
N ALA A 105 16.75 3.04 14.99
CA ALA A 105 15.92 3.33 16.15
C ALA A 105 15.04 2.16 16.61
N TRP A 106 15.14 0.99 15.96
CA TRP A 106 14.29 -0.15 16.29
C TRP A 106 14.87 -0.96 17.45
N GLU A 107 14.23 -0.89 18.62
CA GLU A 107 14.70 -1.50 19.88
C GLU A 107 14.91 -3.02 19.81
N ARG A 108 14.14 -3.72 18.96
CA ARG A 108 14.22 -5.17 18.76
C ARG A 108 14.87 -5.55 17.43
N CYS A 109 15.69 -4.68 16.86
CA CYS A 109 16.47 -5.02 15.68
C CYS A 109 17.51 -6.08 16.04
N LYS A 110 17.39 -7.27 15.43
CA LYS A 110 18.37 -8.35 15.56
C LYS A 110 19.32 -8.41 14.37
N ARG A 111 19.17 -7.47 13.42
CA ARG A 111 20.03 -7.35 12.25
C ARG A 111 21.43 -6.89 12.63
N ARG A 112 22.42 -7.27 11.83
CA ARG A 112 23.83 -6.96 12.07
C ARG A 112 24.07 -5.44 11.96
N HIS A 113 24.36 -4.81 13.09
CA HIS A 113 24.75 -3.40 13.18
C HIS A 113 26.26 -3.27 12.94
N ALA A 114 26.63 -3.32 11.66
CA ALA A 114 28.00 -3.10 11.21
C ALA A 114 28.00 -2.09 10.06
N CYS A 115 29.00 -1.22 10.06
CA CYS A 115 29.26 -0.24 9.04
C CYS A 115 29.54 -0.94 7.71
N LYS A 116 28.77 -0.65 6.66
CA LYS A 116 29.00 -1.26 5.34
C LYS A 116 30.35 -0.90 4.70
N LYS A 117 31.03 0.14 5.18
CA LYS A 117 32.30 0.62 4.63
C LYS A 117 33.53 0.05 5.34
N CYS A 118 33.40 -0.34 6.60
CA CYS A 118 34.56 -0.73 7.43
C CYS A 118 34.27 -1.85 8.43
N ASP A 119 33.07 -2.43 8.39
CA ASP A 119 32.55 -3.47 9.28
C ASP A 119 32.58 -3.14 10.78
N SER A 120 32.80 -1.87 11.14
CA SER A 120 32.76 -1.41 12.53
C SER A 120 31.33 -1.41 13.10
N ASN A 121 31.18 -1.79 14.37
CA ASN A 121 29.89 -1.79 15.09
C ASN A 121 29.66 -0.54 15.95
N THR A 122 30.55 0.47 15.88
CA THR A 122 30.44 1.71 16.66
C THR A 122 29.77 2.84 15.89
N HIS A 123 29.74 2.76 14.56
CA HIS A 123 29.16 3.78 13.71
C HIS A 123 28.52 3.17 12.45
N GLY A 124 27.53 3.87 11.88
CA GLY A 124 26.96 3.55 10.57
C GLY A 124 27.78 4.12 9.41
N ALA A 125 27.52 3.65 8.19
CA ALA A 125 28.23 4.07 6.97
C ALA A 125 28.21 5.58 6.67
N THR A 126 27.20 6.32 7.15
CA THR A 126 27.13 7.79 7.01
C THR A 126 28.19 8.51 7.82
N ASN A 127 28.57 7.97 8.98
CA ASN A 127 29.57 8.57 9.88
C ASN A 127 30.93 7.87 9.76
N CYS A 128 31.14 7.10 8.69
CA CYS A 128 32.38 6.38 8.47
C CYS A 128 33.41 7.27 7.76
N ASN A 129 34.58 7.41 8.37
CA ASN A 129 35.70 8.19 7.83
C ASN A 129 36.57 7.42 6.82
N LYS A 130 36.25 6.15 6.51
CA LYS A 130 36.90 5.43 5.41
C LYS A 130 36.21 5.77 4.09
N LYS A 131 37.00 6.18 3.09
CA LYS A 131 36.56 6.45 1.72
C LYS A 131 36.40 5.17 0.94
#